data_AF-A0A845XWJ9-F1
#
_entry.id   AF-A0A845XWJ9-F1
#
_cell.length_a   1.000
_cell.length_b   1.000
_cell.length_c   1.000
_cell.angle_alpha   90.00
_cell.angle_beta   90.00
_cell.angle_gamma   90.00
#
_symmetry.space_group_name_H-M   'P 1'
#
loop_
_entity.id
_entity.type
_entity.pdbx_description
1 polymer ?
#
loop_
_entity_poly.entity_id
_entity_poly.type
_entity_poly.pdbx_seq_one_letter_code
_entity_poly.pdbx_strand_id
1 'polypeptide(L)' 'MSYCLNPKCQNPQNPDQARFCAYCGTRLRLGGRFRALRLISIGGMGRTFLGVDEADDSNSKCIIKQLSLQHQ' A
#
# COMPACT_ATOMS: atom_id res chain seq x y z
N MET A 1 -11.03 1.69 1.80
CA MET A 1 -10.60 0.45 1.12
C MET A 1 -9.09 0.30 1.29
N SER A 2 -8.55 -0.93 1.29
CA SER A 2 -7.11 -1.19 1.50
C SER A 2 -6.49 -1.88 0.28
N TYR A 3 -5.31 -1.42 -0.13
CA TYR A 3 -4.57 -1.94 -1.27
C TYR A 3 -3.32 -2.71 -0.81
N CYS A 4 -3.17 -3.94 -1.28
CA CYS A 4 -2.01 -4.78 -0.99
C CYS A 4 -0.75 -4.27 -1.71
N LEU A 5 0.31 -4.02 -0.95
CA LEU A 5 1.59 -3.53 -1.48
C LEU A 5 2.50 -4.63 -2.02
N ASN A 6 2.10 -5.91 -1.92
CA ASN A 6 2.86 -7.01 -2.50
C ASN A 6 2.73 -6.99 -4.04
N PRO A 7 3.84 -6.86 -4.80
CA PRO A 7 3.79 -6.85 -6.27
C PRO A 7 3.27 -8.13 -6.91
N LYS A 8 3.33 -9.25 -6.19
CA LYS A 8 2.88 -10.57 -6.69
C LYS A 8 1.42 -10.86 -6.35
N CYS A 9 0.71 -9.93 -5.72
CA CYS A 9 -0.69 -10.13 -5.34
C CYS A 9 -1.62 -10.00 -6.55
N GLN A 10 -2.33 -11.06 -6.91
CA GLN A 10 -3.29 -11.04 -8.02
C GLN A 10 -4.62 -10.35 -7.65
N ASN A 11 -4.97 -10.31 -6.36
CA ASN A 11 -6.14 -9.58 -5.86
C ASN A 11 -5.76 -8.61 -4.74
N PRO A 12 -5.34 -7.38 -5.08
CA PRO A 12 -4.79 -6.44 -4.10
C PRO A 12 -5.86 -5.68 -3.31
N GLN A 13 -7.14 -5.77 -3.67
CA GLN A 13 -8.21 -5.01 -3.03
C GLN A 13 -8.72 -5.72 -1.78
N ASN A 14 -8.81 -4.98 -0.67
CA ASN A 14 -9.20 -5.51 0.63
C ASN A 14 -10.13 -4.53 1.38
N PRO A 15 -10.97 -5.01 2.31
CA PRO A 15 -11.74 -4.15 3.21
C PRO A 15 -10.85 -3.25 4.08
N ASP A 16 -11.40 -2.14 4.55
CA ASP A 16 -10.69 -1.10 5.32
C ASP A 16 -10.06 -1.64 6.61
N GLN A 17 -10.78 -2.50 7.32
CA GLN A 17 -10.35 -3.04 8.60
C GLN A 17 -9.43 -4.27 8.47
N ALA A 18 -9.17 -4.74 7.25
CA ALA A 18 -8.30 -5.87 7.04
C ALA A 18 -6.85 -5.53 7.44
N ARG A 19 -6.28 -6.32 8.37
CA ARG A 19 -4.87 -6.18 8.78
C ARG A 19 -3.91 -6.88 7.82
N PHE A 20 -4.39 -7.96 7.20
CA PHE A 20 -3.67 -8.78 6.24
C PHE A 20 -4.48 -8.90 4.95
N CYS A 21 -3.78 -9.03 3.83
CA CYS A 21 -4.41 -9.26 2.54
C CYS A 21 -5.07 -10.64 2.54
N ALA A 22 -6.36 -10.71 2.23
CA ALA A 22 -7.11 -11.97 2.16
C ALA A 22 -6.57 -12.93 1.10
N TYR A 23 -5.94 -12.40 0.05
CA TYR A 23 -5.42 -13.18 -1.07
C TYR A 23 -3.99 -13.71 -0.87
N CYS A 24 -3.10 -12.92 -0.26
CA CYS A 24 -1.66 -13.29 -0.18
C CYS A 24 -1.05 -13.18 1.22
N GLY A 25 -1.85 -12.89 2.26
CA GLY A 25 -1.38 -12.83 3.65
C GLY A 25 -0.44 -11.66 3.99
N THR A 26 -0.12 -10.79 3.03
CA THR A 26 0.76 -9.64 3.27
C THR A 26 0.09 -8.63 4.21
N ARG A 27 0.85 -8.05 5.16
CA ARG A 27 0.34 -6.96 6.02
C ARG A 27 -0.06 -5.75 5.18
N LEU A 28 -1.24 -5.20 5.44
CA LEU A 28 -1.79 -4.07 4.68
C LEU A 28 -1.34 -2.71 5.22
N ARG A 29 -0.69 -2.69 6.40
CA ARG A 29 -0.15 -1.48 7.04
C ARG A 29 1.38 -1.50 7.07
N LEU A 30 2.01 -0.48 6.47
CA LEU A 30 3.44 -0.24 6.57
C LEU A 30 3.78 0.33 7.95
N GLY A 31 4.66 -0.35 8.67
CA GLY A 31 5.03 0.05 10.04
C GLY A 31 3.84 0.12 11.01
N GLY A 32 2.71 -0.52 10.68
CA GLY A 32 1.48 -0.43 11.47
C GLY A 32 0.72 0.90 11.34
N ARG A 33 1.19 1.86 10.52
CA ARG A 33 0.69 3.24 10.45
C ARG A 33 0.13 3.62 9.09
N PHE A 34 0.87 3.37 8.01
CA PHE A 34 0.45 3.82 6.68
C PHE A 34 -0.28 2.73 5.94
N ARG A 35 -1.43 3.06 5.35
CA ARG A 35 -2.24 2.13 4.56
C ARG A 35 -2.42 2.64 3.15
N ALA A 36 -2.12 1.81 2.16
CA ALA A 36 -2.35 2.16 0.76
C ALA A 36 -3.84 2.01 0.43
N LEU A 37 -4.38 2.97 -0.33
CA LEU A 37 -5.77 2.98 -0.82
C LEU A 37 -5.86 2.52 -2.27
N ARG A 38 -4.95 3.00 -3.13
CA ARG A 38 -4.89 2.64 -4.55
C ARG A 38 -3.52 2.96 -5.17
N LEU A 39 -3.18 2.23 -6.22
CA LEU A 39 -2.05 2.57 -7.09
C LEU A 39 -2.38 3.84 -7.91
N ILE A 40 -1.44 4.77 -7.99
CA ILE A 40 -1.54 6.01 -8.79
C ILE A 40 -0.72 5.87 -10.08
N SER A 41 0.51 5.36 -9.97
CA SER A 41 1.46 5.33 -11.08
C SER A 41 2.50 4.23 -10.91
N ILE A 42 2.97 3.70 -12.03
CA ILE A 42 4.12 2.79 -12.15
C ILE A 42 5.12 3.47 -13.10
N GLY A 43 6.39 3.50 -12.75
CA GLY A 43 7.45 4.00 -13.61
C GLY A 43 8.83 3.50 -13.19
N GLY A 44 9.89 4.07 -13.79
CA GLY A 44 11.27 3.66 -13.50
C GLY A 44 11.72 3.81 -12.04
N MET A 45 11.03 4.66 -11.28
CA MET A 45 11.26 4.84 -9.83
C MET A 45 10.42 3.89 -8.96
N GLY A 46 9.74 2.90 -9.55
CA GLY A 46 8.88 1.95 -8.86
C GLY A 46 7.40 2.32 -8.89
N ARG A 47 6.68 2.03 -7.81
CA ARG A 47 5.21 2.18 -7.71
C ARG A 47 4.84 3.29 -6.73
N THR A 48 3.90 4.15 -7.14
CA THR A 48 3.39 5.25 -6.31
C THR A 48 1.92 4.99 -5.98
N PHE A 49 1.57 5.10 -4.70
CA PHE A 49 0.22 4.84 -4.19
C PHE A 49 -0.33 6.05 -3.45
N LEU A 50 -1.64 6.24 -3.54
CA LEU A 50 -2.38 7.06 -2.59
C LEU A 50 -2.51 6.24 -1.31
N GLY A 51 -2.15 6.83 -0.18
CA GLY A 51 -2.32 6.22 1.13
C GLY A 51 -2.97 7.15 2.12
N VAL A 52 -3.14 6.64 3.33
CA VAL A 52 -3.52 7.38 4.52
C VAL A 52 -2.53 7.09 5.63
N ASP A 53 -2.28 8.12 6.44
CA ASP A 53 -1.60 8.00 7.72
C ASP A 53 -2.63 7.74 8.81
N GLU A 54 -2.62 6.53 9.37
CA GLU A 54 -3.58 6.13 10.41
C GLU A 54 -3.09 6.44 11.84
N ALA A 55 -1.92 7.06 12.01
CA ALA A 55 -1.52 7.61 13.31
C ALA A 55 -2.15 9.00 13.58
N ASP A 56 -2.72 9.61 12.54
CA ASP A 56 -3.43 10.88 12.60
C ASP A 56 -4.94 10.59 12.56
N ASP A 57 -5.68 11.05 13.58
CA ASP A 57 -7.13 10.88 13.67
C ASP A 57 -7.88 11.51 12.49
N SER A 58 -7.26 12.48 11.81
CA SER A 58 -7.81 13.09 10.60
C SER A 58 -7.69 12.21 9.34
N ASN A 59 -7.03 11.05 9.42
CA ASN A 59 -6.74 10.16 8.30
C ASN A 59 -6.10 10.91 7.11
N SER A 60 -5.12 11.76 7.41
CA SER A 60 -4.40 12.56 6.44
C SER A 60 -3.93 11.73 5.24
N LYS A 61 -4.24 12.19 4.03
CA LYS A 61 -3.81 11.56 2.79
C LYS A 61 -2.31 11.71 2.63
N CYS A 62 -1.64 10.63 2.24
CA CYS A 62 -0.21 10.63 1.99
C CYS A 62 0.13 9.92 0.67
N ILE A 63 1.38 10.04 0.24
CA ILE A 63 1.91 9.30 -0.91
C ILE A 63 2.87 8.24 -0.40
N ILE A 64 2.62 6.99 -0.79
CA ILE A 64 3.52 5.87 -0.50
C ILE A 64 4.31 5.59 -1.79
N LYS A 65 5.63 5.73 -1.74
CA LYS A 65 6.54 5.36 -2.84
C LYS A 65 7.23 4.04 -2.51
N GLN A 66 6.98 3.03 -3.31
CA GLN A 66 7.71 1.77 -3.26
C GLN A 66 8.77 1.78 -4.36
N LEU A 67 10.02 1.95 -3.95
CA LEU A 67 11.16 2.01 -4.85
C LEU A 67 11.46 0.61 -5.40
N SER A 68 11.67 0.51 -6.71
CA SER A 68 12.29 -0.66 -7.32
C SER A 68 13.79 -0.43 -7.37
N LEU A 69 14.54 -1.12 -6.51
CA LEU A 69 15.99 -1.22 -6.69
C LEU A 69 16.22 -2.18 -7.85
N GLN A 70 16.36 -1.64 -9.06
CA GLN A 70 17.08 -2.37 -10.09
C GLN A 70 18.54 -2.39 -9.64
N HIS A 71 18.99 -3.52 -9.09
CA HIS A 71 20.41 -3.83 -9.15
C HIS A 71 20.72 -3.99 -10.63
N GLN A 72 21.32 -2.97 -11.24
CA GLN A 72 22.26 -3.24 -12.32
C GLN A 72 23.50 -3.89 -11.71
#